data_AF-K9V5Z6-F1
#
_entry.id   AF-K9V5Z6-F1
#
_cell.length_a   1.000
_cell.length_b   1.000
_cell.length_c   1.000
_cell.angle_alpha   90.00
_cell.angle_beta   90.00
_cell.angle_gamma   90.00
#
_symmetry.space_group_name_H-M   'P 1'
#
loop_
_entity.id
_entity.type
_entity.pdbx_description
1 polymer ?
#
loop_
_entity_poly.entity_id
_entity_poly.type
_entity_poly.pdbx_seq_one_letter_code
_entity_poly.pdbx_strand_id
1 'polypeptide(L)'
;MLQQLTLKLLAFTSAIAYFYFPIFSVQAAPLPQKNVTPASTSNQIKLKLYGGVKTRTPMVQWYLEELGIPYEYISLNISAGENRKPEYLAINSLGKVPAIVDGNLKLWESGAILLYLAEKYDKKSTSLEESAQVMQWVFFANTTLSPALFTEDKRKREMPNLLVALNQILQDKSFLVGNKLSAADIAVVSYLYYAKILVPVDYTQYPAINSYLDKMTVREAFKNTVGKR
;
A
#
# COMPACT_ATOMS: atom_id res chain seq x y z
N MET A 1 56.69 45.15 47.79
CA MET A 1 57.44 45.03 49.06
C MET A 1 56.47 44.47 50.08
N LEU A 2 56.81 43.31 50.64
CA LEU A 2 56.01 42.49 51.56
C LEU A 2 55.33 43.30 52.69
N GLN A 3 54.21 42.76 53.19
CA GLN A 3 53.40 43.19 54.36
C GLN A 3 52.32 44.27 54.09
N GLN A 4 51.21 43.86 53.47
CA GLN A 4 49.85 44.24 53.91
C GLN A 4 48.86 43.09 53.62
N LEU A 5 49.19 41.89 54.10
CA LEU A 5 48.37 40.69 53.94
C LEU A 5 47.95 40.19 55.34
N THR A 6 47.02 40.89 55.99
CA THR A 6 46.36 40.40 57.21
C THR A 6 45.10 41.23 57.49
N LEU A 7 43.99 40.53 57.71
CA LEU A 7 42.64 41.01 58.05
C LEU A 7 41.80 41.66 56.92
N LYS A 8 41.15 40.80 56.12
CA LYS A 8 39.71 40.85 55.83
C LYS A 8 39.31 39.56 55.10
N LEU A 9 39.25 38.47 55.86
CA LEU A 9 38.69 37.21 55.42
C LEU A 9 37.22 37.16 55.89
N LEU A 10 36.31 37.82 55.18
CA LEU A 10 34.86 37.72 55.38
C LEU A 10 34.16 38.59 54.34
N ALA A 11 33.61 37.96 53.29
CA ALA A 11 32.26 38.22 52.77
C ALA A 11 32.11 37.63 51.34
N PHE A 12 30.93 37.04 51.11
CA PHE A 12 30.38 36.57 49.84
C PHE A 12 30.88 35.23 49.29
N THR A 13 30.41 34.15 49.93
CA THR A 13 30.00 32.94 49.19
C THR A 13 28.49 32.80 49.29
N SER A 14 27.87 32.69 48.12
CA SER A 14 26.44 32.58 47.84
C SER A 14 25.77 31.41 48.58
N ALA A 15 24.60 31.69 49.16
CA ALA A 15 23.70 30.68 49.71
C ALA A 15 22.96 29.96 48.56
N ILE A 16 23.17 28.65 48.42
CA ILE A 16 22.27 27.76 47.68
C ILE A 16 21.66 26.82 48.73
N ALA A 17 20.39 27.03 49.03
CA ALA A 17 19.61 26.13 49.88
C ALA A 17 19.22 24.89 49.07
N TYR A 18 19.78 23.74 49.42
CA TYR A 18 19.31 22.45 48.91
C TYR A 18 18.01 22.07 49.62
N PHE A 19 16.88 22.19 48.94
CA PHE A 19 15.63 21.56 49.38
C PHE A 19 15.65 20.08 48.97
N TYR A 20 15.79 19.19 49.95
CA TYR A 20 15.54 17.76 49.77
C TYR A 20 14.02 17.55 49.67
N PHE A 21 13.52 17.20 48.48
CA PHE A 21 12.18 16.64 48.33
C PHE A 21 12.27 15.11 48.40
N PRO A 22 11.50 14.43 49.27
CA PRO A 22 11.44 12.97 49.27
C PRO A 22 10.74 12.49 48.00
N ILE A 23 11.32 11.51 47.31
CA ILE A 23 10.68 10.78 46.22
C ILE A 23 9.60 9.89 46.84
N PHE A 24 8.33 10.26 46.67
CA PHE A 24 7.23 9.33 46.88
C PHE A 24 7.02 8.51 45.59
N SER A 25 7.11 7.18 45.72
CA SER A 25 6.70 6.25 44.68
C SER A 25 5.19 6.35 44.46
N VAL A 26 4.78 6.98 43.36
CA VAL A 26 3.38 6.94 42.92
C VAL A 26 3.12 5.60 42.26
N GLN A 27 2.44 4.70 42.96
CA GLN A 27 1.96 3.46 42.38
C GLN A 27 0.68 3.77 41.59
N ALA A 28 0.77 3.74 40.26
CA ALA A 28 -0.37 3.99 39.39
C ALA A 28 -1.43 2.89 39.59
N ALA A 29 -2.67 3.29 39.86
CA ALA A 29 -3.80 2.37 39.92
C ALA A 29 -4.06 1.77 38.52
N PRO A 30 -4.38 0.47 38.41
CA PRO A 30 -4.69 -0.14 37.12
C PRO A 30 -6.00 0.44 36.56
N LEU A 31 -5.99 0.77 35.27
CA LEU A 31 -7.17 1.25 34.56
C LEU A 31 -8.29 0.19 34.58
N PRO A 32 -9.57 0.59 34.70
CA PRO A 32 -10.68 -0.35 34.72
C PRO A 32 -10.76 -1.11 33.38
N GLN A 33 -10.55 -2.42 33.44
CA GLN A 33 -10.76 -3.30 32.30
C GLN A 33 -12.27 -3.39 32.03
N LYS A 34 -12.74 -2.76 30.95
CA LYS A 34 -14.08 -3.03 30.43
C LYS A 34 -14.09 -4.48 29.95
N ASN A 35 -14.83 -5.33 30.64
CA ASN A 35 -15.20 -6.65 30.17
C ASN A 35 -15.99 -6.50 28.86
N VAL A 36 -15.29 -6.67 27.74
CA VAL A 36 -15.93 -6.78 26.42
C VAL A 36 -16.46 -8.20 26.33
N THR A 37 -17.76 -8.35 26.52
CA THR A 37 -18.48 -9.58 26.18
C THR A 37 -18.21 -9.92 24.72
N PRO A 38 -17.78 -11.15 24.37
CA PRO A 38 -17.62 -11.52 22.97
C PRO A 38 -19.01 -11.64 22.34
N ALA A 39 -19.35 -10.70 21.45
CA ALA A 39 -20.53 -10.83 20.62
C ALA A 39 -20.38 -12.08 19.73
N SER A 40 -21.32 -13.02 19.87
CA SER A 40 -21.34 -14.26 19.09
C SER A 40 -21.60 -13.97 17.60
N THR A 41 -20.76 -14.60 16.77
CA THR A 41 -20.89 -14.94 15.34
C THR A 41 -22.19 -14.57 14.60
N SER A 42 -22.04 -13.71 13.57
CA SER A 42 -22.73 -13.91 12.29
C SER A 42 -21.76 -13.62 11.13
N ASN A 43 -21.76 -14.51 10.15
CA ASN A 43 -20.87 -14.55 9.00
C ASN A 43 -21.30 -13.49 7.96
N GLN A 44 -20.95 -12.22 8.18
CA GLN A 44 -21.22 -11.14 7.23
C GLN A 44 -19.94 -10.79 6.48
N ILE A 45 -19.99 -10.89 5.15
CA ILE A 45 -18.92 -10.44 4.25
C ILE A 45 -18.62 -8.96 4.59
N LYS A 46 -17.45 -8.71 5.20
CA LYS A 46 -17.05 -7.37 5.69
C LYS A 46 -16.44 -6.49 4.61
N LEU A 47 -15.91 -7.11 3.54
CA LEU A 47 -15.20 -6.41 2.49
C LEU A 47 -16.11 -6.09 1.31
N LYS A 48 -16.29 -4.80 1.04
CA LYS A 48 -16.95 -4.28 -0.17
C LYS A 48 -15.89 -3.69 -1.08
N LEU A 49 -15.93 -4.01 -2.38
CA LEU A 49 -15.10 -3.41 -3.41
C LEU A 49 -15.97 -2.58 -4.35
N TYR A 50 -15.73 -1.28 -4.38
CA TYR A 50 -16.40 -0.35 -5.26
C TYR A 50 -15.60 -0.21 -6.56
N GLY A 51 -16.28 -0.39 -7.68
CA GLY A 51 -15.67 -0.38 -9.00
C GLY A 51 -16.58 0.16 -10.09
N GLY A 52 -16.15 -0.02 -11.33
CA GLY A 52 -16.91 0.37 -12.51
C GLY A 52 -16.26 -0.13 -13.80
N VAL A 53 -17.00 -0.07 -14.90
CA VAL A 53 -16.53 -0.49 -16.23
C VAL A 53 -15.36 0.39 -16.70
N LYS A 54 -14.36 -0.20 -17.37
CA LYS A 54 -13.16 0.50 -17.88
C LYS A 54 -12.32 1.22 -16.80
N THR A 55 -12.35 0.74 -15.55
CA THR A 55 -11.57 1.31 -14.43
C THR A 55 -10.31 0.49 -14.11
N ARG A 56 -9.60 0.81 -13.03
CA ARG A 56 -8.46 0.01 -12.52
C ARG A 56 -8.89 -1.06 -11.51
N THR A 57 -10.19 -1.19 -11.25
CA THR A 57 -10.72 -2.12 -10.25
C THR A 57 -10.36 -3.59 -10.46
N PRO A 58 -10.29 -4.12 -11.71
CA PRO A 58 -9.95 -5.54 -11.91
C PRO A 58 -8.60 -5.96 -11.32
N MET A 59 -7.61 -5.06 -11.20
CA MET A 59 -6.34 -5.35 -10.51
C MET A 59 -6.55 -5.73 -9.04
N VAL A 60 -7.46 -5.05 -8.34
CA VAL A 60 -7.79 -5.36 -6.94
C VAL A 60 -8.61 -6.65 -6.87
N GLN A 61 -9.56 -6.85 -7.78
CA GLN A 61 -10.33 -8.11 -7.86
C GLN A 61 -9.40 -9.30 -8.06
N TRP A 62 -8.42 -9.18 -8.97
CA TRP A 62 -7.46 -10.24 -9.24
C TRP A 62 -6.75 -10.67 -7.94
N TYR A 63 -6.26 -9.73 -7.15
CA TYR A 63 -5.59 -10.09 -5.90
C TYR A 63 -6.54 -10.70 -4.87
N LEU A 64 -7.77 -10.19 -4.76
CA LEU A 64 -8.78 -10.79 -3.87
C LEU A 64 -9.07 -12.24 -4.25
N GLU A 65 -9.18 -12.54 -5.55
CA GLU A 65 -9.41 -13.88 -6.06
C GLU A 65 -8.18 -14.80 -5.85
N GLU A 66 -6.96 -14.29 -6.06
CA GLU A 66 -5.72 -15.04 -5.75
C GLU A 66 -5.60 -15.40 -4.26
N LEU A 67 -6.13 -14.55 -3.39
CA LEU A 67 -6.15 -14.77 -1.94
C LEU A 67 -7.39 -15.56 -1.46
N GLY A 68 -8.35 -15.85 -2.35
CA GLY A 68 -9.61 -16.51 -1.99
C GLY A 68 -10.46 -15.70 -1.01
N ILE A 69 -10.34 -14.37 -1.02
CA ILE A 69 -11.04 -13.48 -0.08
C ILE A 69 -12.45 -13.22 -0.61
N PRO A 70 -13.52 -13.56 0.13
CA PRO A 70 -14.87 -13.20 -0.27
C PRO A 70 -15.09 -11.69 -0.14
N TYR A 71 -15.70 -11.09 -1.17
CA TYR A 71 -16.03 -9.67 -1.19
C TYR A 71 -17.37 -9.41 -1.90
N GLU A 72 -18.05 -8.33 -1.53
CA GLU A 72 -19.19 -7.80 -2.26
C GLU A 72 -18.70 -6.79 -3.31
N TYR A 73 -18.98 -7.03 -4.59
CA TYR A 73 -18.65 -6.07 -5.66
C TYR A 73 -19.79 -5.07 -5.87
N ILE A 74 -19.50 -3.78 -5.62
CA ILE A 74 -20.45 -2.68 -5.83
C ILE A 74 -20.05 -1.95 -7.10
N SER A 75 -20.80 -2.22 -8.17
CA SER A 75 -20.59 -1.59 -9.48
C SER A 75 -21.23 -0.22 -9.52
N LEU A 76 -20.43 0.82 -9.76
CA LEU A 76 -20.90 2.19 -9.97
C LEU A 76 -20.96 2.50 -11.46
N ASN A 77 -22.07 3.11 -11.90
CA ASN A 77 -22.16 3.67 -13.24
C ASN A 77 -21.44 5.03 -13.28
N ILE A 78 -20.16 4.99 -13.68
CA ILE A 78 -19.29 6.17 -13.77
C ILE A 78 -19.82 7.18 -14.80
N SER A 79 -20.37 6.70 -15.92
CA SER A 79 -20.94 7.56 -16.96
C SER A 79 -22.19 8.31 -16.50
N ALA A 80 -22.96 7.71 -15.59
CA ALA A 80 -24.11 8.35 -14.94
C ALA A 80 -23.73 9.17 -13.70
N GLY A 81 -22.44 9.31 -13.38
CA GLY A 81 -21.95 10.12 -12.27
C GLY A 81 -22.21 9.52 -10.88
N GLU A 82 -22.43 8.22 -10.75
CA GLU A 82 -22.70 7.61 -9.43
C GLU A 82 -21.54 7.73 -8.45
N ASN A 83 -20.32 7.76 -8.96
CA ASN A 83 -19.09 8.06 -8.21
C ASN A 83 -18.99 9.52 -7.72
N ARG A 84 -19.97 10.36 -8.06
CA ARG A 84 -20.08 11.75 -7.60
C ARG A 84 -21.23 11.96 -6.62
N LYS A 85 -22.05 10.94 -6.37
CA LYS A 85 -23.15 11.04 -5.41
C LYS A 85 -22.61 11.09 -3.98
N PRO A 86 -23.29 11.78 -3.04
CA PRO A 86 -22.83 11.95 -1.67
C PRO A 86 -22.51 10.64 -0.96
N GLU A 87 -23.26 9.57 -1.23
CA GLU A 87 -23.07 8.27 -0.60
C GLU A 87 -21.70 7.66 -0.91
N TYR A 88 -21.23 7.80 -2.16
CA TYR A 88 -19.90 7.34 -2.55
C TYR A 88 -18.79 8.32 -2.17
N LEU A 89 -19.05 9.63 -2.25
CA LEU A 89 -18.06 10.63 -1.83
C LEU A 89 -17.73 10.55 -0.34
N ALA A 90 -18.64 10.03 0.48
CA ALA A 90 -18.38 9.69 1.88
C ALA A 90 -17.38 8.52 2.07
N ILE A 91 -17.03 7.80 0.99
CA ILE A 91 -16.00 6.74 0.95
C ILE A 91 -14.72 7.27 0.31
N ASN A 92 -14.84 7.90 -0.86
CA ASN A 92 -13.73 8.54 -1.55
C ASN A 92 -14.15 9.92 -2.07
N SER A 93 -13.69 10.97 -1.39
CA SER A 93 -14.00 12.37 -1.73
C SER A 93 -13.50 12.78 -3.12
N LEU A 94 -12.51 12.08 -3.69
CA LEU A 94 -12.05 12.32 -5.06
C LEU A 94 -13.01 11.74 -6.12
N GLY A 95 -13.97 10.90 -5.70
CA GLY A 95 -14.91 10.19 -6.58
C GLY A 95 -14.22 9.25 -7.56
N LYS A 96 -13.06 8.70 -7.20
CA LYS A 96 -12.33 7.72 -8.02
C LYS A 96 -12.59 6.29 -7.53
N VAL A 97 -12.46 5.33 -8.43
CA VAL A 97 -12.46 3.88 -8.15
C VAL A 97 -11.13 3.27 -8.61
N PRO A 98 -10.64 2.19 -7.97
CA PRO A 98 -11.30 1.42 -6.91
C PRO A 98 -11.28 2.09 -5.53
N ALA A 99 -12.21 1.67 -4.68
CA ALA A 99 -12.22 1.90 -3.24
C ALA A 99 -12.75 0.64 -2.52
N ILE A 100 -12.35 0.43 -1.27
CA ILE A 100 -12.89 -0.63 -0.42
C ILE A 100 -13.51 -0.07 0.85
N VAL A 101 -14.45 -0.85 1.40
CA VAL A 101 -14.91 -0.72 2.79
C VAL A 101 -14.68 -2.06 3.49
N ASP A 102 -13.97 -2.05 4.61
CA ASP A 102 -13.70 -3.23 5.44
C ASP A 102 -13.97 -2.90 6.90
N GLY A 103 -15.19 -3.22 7.37
CA GLY A 103 -15.69 -2.71 8.65
C GLY A 103 -15.76 -1.19 8.66
N ASN A 104 -15.00 -0.56 9.57
CA ASN A 104 -14.95 0.92 9.68
C ASN A 104 -13.91 1.56 8.74
N LEU A 105 -13.03 0.77 8.13
CA LEU A 105 -12.01 1.30 7.23
C LEU A 105 -12.62 1.60 5.86
N LYS A 106 -12.43 2.83 5.39
CA LYS A 106 -12.67 3.26 4.01
C LYS A 106 -11.31 3.57 3.38
N LEU A 107 -10.95 2.86 2.32
CA LEU A 107 -9.63 2.98 1.70
C LEU A 107 -9.75 3.09 0.18
N TRP A 108 -8.99 3.99 -0.41
CA TRP A 108 -8.89 4.20 -1.86
C TRP A 108 -7.41 4.31 -2.25
N GLU A 109 -7.13 4.41 -3.56
CA GLU A 109 -5.85 4.10 -4.22
C GLU A 109 -5.61 2.59 -4.36
N SER A 110 -5.54 2.10 -5.61
CA SER A 110 -5.38 0.67 -5.88
C SER A 110 -4.11 0.09 -5.24
N GLY A 111 -2.99 0.83 -5.27
CA GLY A 111 -1.74 0.40 -4.64
C GLY A 111 -1.86 0.28 -3.12
N ALA A 112 -2.50 1.26 -2.46
CA ALA A 112 -2.73 1.20 -1.01
C ALA A 112 -3.66 0.04 -0.63
N ILE A 113 -4.69 -0.22 -1.44
CA ILE A 113 -5.59 -1.37 -1.27
C ILE A 113 -4.81 -2.69 -1.40
N LEU A 114 -3.95 -2.83 -2.41
CA LEU A 114 -3.13 -4.05 -2.56
C LEU A 114 -2.21 -4.27 -1.35
N LEU A 115 -1.56 -3.22 -0.85
CA LEU A 115 -0.70 -3.32 0.34
C LEU A 115 -1.50 -3.66 1.60
N TYR A 116 -2.67 -3.08 1.77
CA TYR A 116 -3.58 -3.42 2.88
C TYR A 116 -4.01 -4.89 2.83
N LEU A 117 -4.37 -5.39 1.65
CA LEU A 117 -4.76 -6.79 1.48
C LEU A 117 -3.58 -7.75 1.74
N ALA A 118 -2.38 -7.36 1.29
CA ALA A 118 -1.15 -8.10 1.57
C ALA A 118 -0.89 -8.23 3.07
N GLU A 119 -0.96 -7.11 3.79
CA GLU A 119 -0.73 -7.07 5.23
C GLU A 119 -1.79 -7.86 6.01
N LYS A 120 -3.08 -7.61 5.70
CA LYS A 120 -4.19 -8.18 6.49
C LYS A 120 -4.44 -9.66 6.22
N TYR A 121 -4.38 -10.06 4.95
CA TYR A 121 -4.86 -11.38 4.53
C TYR A 121 -3.75 -12.26 3.96
N ASP A 122 -2.73 -11.69 3.32
CA ASP A 122 -1.71 -12.49 2.68
C ASP A 122 -0.72 -13.05 3.71
N LYS A 123 -0.47 -12.38 4.86
CA LYS A 123 0.46 -12.84 5.95
C LYS A 123 1.79 -13.40 5.45
N LYS A 124 2.18 -13.00 4.23
CA LYS A 124 3.16 -13.72 3.42
C LYS A 124 4.51 -13.03 3.47
N SER A 125 4.58 -11.72 3.72
CA SER A 125 5.85 -11.07 4.00
C SER A 125 6.36 -11.54 5.36
N THR A 126 7.46 -12.29 5.31
CA THR A 126 8.03 -12.93 6.51
C THR A 126 8.99 -12.01 7.26
N SER A 127 9.35 -10.86 6.67
CA SER A 127 10.24 -9.86 7.26
C SER A 127 9.91 -8.44 6.81
N LEU A 128 10.45 -7.46 7.53
CA LEU A 128 10.34 -6.04 7.20
C LEU A 128 10.93 -5.73 5.81
N GLU A 129 12.05 -6.36 5.47
CA GLU A 129 12.74 -6.20 4.19
C GLU A 129 11.88 -6.69 3.02
N GLU A 130 11.23 -7.83 3.17
CA GLU A 130 10.30 -8.37 2.15
C GLU A 130 9.11 -7.42 1.97
N SER A 131 8.50 -6.94 3.06
CA SER A 131 7.42 -5.96 3.02
C SER A 131 7.85 -4.65 2.33
N ALA A 132 9.06 -4.16 2.63
CA ALA A 132 9.60 -2.95 2.01
C ALA A 132 9.82 -3.13 0.51
N GLN A 133 10.29 -4.30 0.06
CA GLN A 133 10.45 -4.61 -1.37
C GLN A 133 9.10 -4.70 -2.10
N VAL A 134 8.08 -5.32 -1.48
CA VAL A 134 6.72 -5.33 -2.06
C VAL A 134 6.20 -3.91 -2.22
N MET A 135 6.34 -3.09 -1.17
CA MET A 135 5.95 -1.69 -1.18
C MET A 135 6.68 -0.88 -2.26
N GLN A 136 8.00 -1.10 -2.42
CA GLN A 136 8.80 -0.48 -3.47
C GLN A 136 8.21 -0.75 -4.85
N TRP A 137 7.86 -2.01 -5.15
CA TRP A 137 7.31 -2.38 -6.46
C TRP A 137 5.90 -1.83 -6.69
N VAL A 138 5.05 -1.78 -5.66
CA VAL A 138 3.74 -1.14 -5.77
C VAL A 138 3.87 0.35 -6.03
N PHE A 139 4.78 1.05 -5.35
CA PHE A 139 5.03 2.46 -5.64
C PHE A 139 5.63 2.66 -7.03
N PHE A 140 6.63 1.86 -7.41
CA PHE A 140 7.20 1.87 -8.76
C PHE A 140 6.10 1.72 -9.83
N ALA A 141 5.18 0.77 -9.64
CA ALA A 141 4.06 0.55 -10.55
C ALA A 141 3.21 1.81 -10.72
N ASN A 142 2.87 2.48 -9.61
CA ASN A 142 1.97 3.63 -9.60
C ASN A 142 2.63 4.94 -10.05
N THR A 143 3.87 5.20 -9.63
CA THR A 143 4.52 6.51 -9.78
C THR A 143 5.53 6.56 -10.90
N THR A 144 6.03 5.42 -11.36
CA THR A 144 7.07 5.34 -12.39
C THR A 144 6.55 4.64 -13.63
N LEU A 145 6.10 3.39 -13.49
CA LEU A 145 5.64 2.58 -14.62
C LEU A 145 4.35 3.13 -15.23
N SER A 146 3.33 3.43 -14.42
CA SER A 146 2.06 3.93 -14.95
C SER A 146 2.22 5.26 -15.73
N PRO A 147 2.90 6.30 -15.21
CA PRO A 147 3.10 7.52 -15.99
C PRO A 147 3.89 7.28 -17.28
N ALA A 148 4.95 6.46 -17.24
CA ALA A 148 5.73 6.10 -18.42
C ALA A 148 4.92 5.32 -19.45
N LEU A 149 3.94 4.51 -19.06
CA LEU A 149 3.11 3.75 -19.99
C LEU A 149 1.92 4.54 -20.52
N PHE A 150 1.30 5.42 -19.73
CA PHE A 150 0.01 6.02 -20.08
C PHE A 150 0.06 7.51 -20.44
N THR A 151 1.14 8.23 -20.11
CA THR A 151 1.31 9.64 -20.51
C THR A 151 2.11 9.70 -21.80
N GLU A 152 1.58 10.33 -22.87
CA GLU A 152 2.23 10.28 -24.19
C GLU A 152 3.68 10.79 -24.21
N ASP A 153 3.93 11.96 -23.63
CA ASP A 153 5.27 12.55 -23.62
C ASP A 153 6.27 11.75 -22.79
N LYS A 154 5.82 11.10 -21.71
CA LYS A 154 6.66 10.20 -20.91
C LYS A 154 6.85 8.86 -21.61
N ARG A 155 5.83 8.36 -22.30
CA ARG A 155 5.90 7.10 -23.06
C ARG A 155 6.94 7.15 -24.17
N LYS A 156 7.07 8.28 -24.87
CA LYS A 156 8.11 8.44 -25.89
C LYS A 156 9.52 8.53 -25.30
N ARG A 157 9.69 9.17 -24.15
CA ARG A 157 11.01 9.50 -23.57
C ARG A 157 11.53 8.51 -22.53
N GLU A 158 10.65 7.93 -21.73
CA GLU A 158 10.99 7.18 -20.51
C GLU A 158 10.72 5.68 -20.65
N MET A 159 9.64 5.30 -21.36
CA MET A 159 9.24 3.89 -21.49
C MET A 159 10.34 2.98 -22.09
N PRO A 160 11.08 3.35 -23.16
CA PRO A 160 12.06 2.44 -23.75
C PRO A 160 13.14 2.01 -22.75
N ASN A 161 13.75 2.98 -22.07
CA ASN A 161 14.78 2.71 -21.06
C ASN A 161 14.21 1.95 -19.86
N LEU A 162 12.99 2.31 -19.44
CA LEU A 162 12.31 1.65 -18.33
C LEU A 162 12.02 0.17 -18.61
N LEU A 163 11.52 -0.15 -19.82
CA LEU A 163 11.21 -1.52 -20.21
C LEU A 163 12.48 -2.34 -20.46
N VAL A 164 13.58 -1.75 -20.94
CA VAL A 164 14.89 -2.42 -21.00
C VAL A 164 15.33 -2.85 -19.60
N ALA A 165 15.31 -1.94 -18.63
CA ALA A 165 15.72 -2.23 -17.26
C ALA A 165 14.79 -3.26 -16.60
N LEU A 166 13.46 -3.09 -16.76
CA LEU A 166 12.49 -4.05 -16.21
C LEU A 166 12.63 -5.43 -16.84
N ASN A 167 12.89 -5.51 -18.14
CA ASN A 167 13.15 -6.77 -18.83
C ASN A 167 14.37 -7.49 -18.27
N GLN A 168 15.48 -6.77 -18.01
CA GLN A 168 16.66 -7.35 -17.35
C GLN A 168 16.34 -7.88 -15.96
N ILE A 169 15.61 -7.11 -15.14
CA ILE A 169 15.22 -7.53 -13.79
C ILE A 169 14.38 -8.82 -13.81
N LEU A 170 13.50 -8.97 -14.81
CA LEU A 170 12.57 -10.11 -14.89
C LEU A 170 13.18 -11.38 -15.47
N GLN A 171 14.39 -11.35 -16.05
CA GLN A 171 15.00 -12.53 -16.71
C GLN A 171 15.01 -13.77 -15.83
N ASP A 172 15.38 -13.62 -14.56
CA ASP A 172 15.54 -14.72 -13.61
C ASP A 172 14.44 -14.76 -12.53
N LYS A 173 13.32 -14.05 -12.75
CA LYS A 173 12.26 -13.91 -11.74
C LYS A 173 11.04 -14.77 -12.08
N SER A 174 10.68 -15.61 -11.11
CA SER A 174 9.34 -16.22 -11.06
C SER A 174 8.32 -15.24 -10.48
N PHE A 175 8.73 -14.46 -9.49
CA PHE A 175 7.97 -13.40 -8.83
C PHE A 175 8.89 -12.21 -8.52
N LEU A 176 8.35 -11.01 -8.40
CA LEU A 176 9.14 -9.78 -8.16
C LEU A 176 9.81 -9.81 -6.78
N VAL A 177 9.12 -10.38 -5.78
CA VAL A 177 9.60 -10.48 -4.40
C VAL A 177 9.40 -11.91 -3.91
N GLY A 178 10.41 -12.46 -3.23
CA GLY A 178 10.35 -13.81 -2.69
C GLY A 178 10.15 -14.88 -3.77
N ASN A 179 9.35 -15.90 -3.43
CA ASN A 179 9.13 -17.10 -4.24
C ASN A 179 7.65 -17.37 -4.56
N LYS A 180 6.78 -16.37 -4.41
CA LYS A 180 5.33 -16.50 -4.59
C LYS A 180 4.70 -15.18 -5.05
N LEU A 181 3.48 -15.28 -5.61
CA LEU A 181 2.71 -14.11 -6.04
C LEU A 181 2.42 -13.19 -4.85
N SER A 182 2.61 -11.89 -5.07
CA SER A 182 2.40 -10.82 -4.11
C SER A 182 1.72 -9.61 -4.75
N ALA A 183 1.37 -8.61 -3.92
CA ALA A 183 0.88 -7.31 -4.40
C ALA A 183 1.82 -6.63 -5.41
N ALA A 184 3.13 -6.88 -5.35
CA ALA A 184 4.09 -6.34 -6.32
C ALA A 184 3.80 -6.85 -7.74
N ASP A 185 3.64 -8.16 -7.88
CA ASP A 185 3.37 -8.82 -9.16
C ASP A 185 2.03 -8.33 -9.72
N ILE A 186 0.98 -8.28 -8.89
CA ILE A 186 -0.34 -7.79 -9.27
C ILE A 186 -0.26 -6.37 -9.85
N ALA A 187 0.44 -5.46 -9.15
CA ALA A 187 0.53 -4.07 -9.56
C ALA A 187 1.25 -3.91 -10.90
N VAL A 188 2.45 -4.50 -11.03
CA VAL A 188 3.28 -4.37 -12.24
C VAL A 188 2.62 -5.05 -13.44
N VAL A 189 2.17 -6.30 -13.29
CA VAL A 189 1.55 -7.08 -14.37
C VAL A 189 0.30 -6.40 -14.89
N SER A 190 -0.56 -5.90 -13.99
CA SER A 190 -1.80 -5.25 -14.41
C SER A 190 -1.52 -4.00 -15.26
N TYR A 191 -0.52 -3.18 -14.92
CA TYR A 191 -0.17 -2.01 -15.75
C TYR A 191 0.45 -2.39 -17.09
N LEU A 192 1.33 -3.40 -17.13
CA LEU A 192 1.88 -3.93 -18.38
C LEU A 192 0.77 -4.47 -19.28
N TYR A 193 -0.14 -5.26 -18.73
CA TYR A 193 -1.27 -5.81 -19.46
C TYR A 193 -2.22 -4.71 -19.96
N TYR A 194 -2.54 -3.72 -19.12
CA TYR A 194 -3.35 -2.57 -19.55
C TYR A 194 -2.68 -1.77 -20.66
N ALA A 195 -1.36 -1.60 -20.65
CA ALA A 195 -0.66 -0.91 -21.71
C ALA A 195 -0.68 -1.71 -23.03
N LYS A 196 -0.61 -3.05 -22.96
CA LYS A 196 -0.77 -3.94 -24.11
C LYS A 196 -2.15 -3.80 -24.77
N ILE A 197 -3.23 -3.66 -24.00
CA ILE A 197 -4.59 -3.66 -24.56
C ILE A 197 -5.15 -2.24 -24.83
N LEU A 198 -4.70 -1.22 -24.09
CA LEU A 198 -5.25 0.15 -24.20
C LEU A 198 -4.36 1.10 -25.01
N VAL A 199 -3.04 0.88 -25.01
CA VAL A 199 -2.03 1.76 -25.66
C VAL A 199 -1.12 0.96 -26.62
N PRO A 200 -1.65 -0.13 -27.18
CA PRO A 200 -0.95 -1.26 -27.79
C PRO A 200 0.58 -1.28 -27.72
N VAL A 201 1.15 -1.30 -26.50
CA VAL A 201 2.61 -1.40 -26.33
C VAL A 201 3.08 -2.78 -26.80
N ASP A 202 4.02 -2.80 -27.74
CA ASP A 202 4.64 -4.03 -28.22
C ASP A 202 5.79 -4.47 -27.31
N TYR A 203 5.64 -5.66 -26.74
CA TYR A 203 6.62 -6.28 -25.86
C TYR A 203 7.55 -7.28 -26.55
N THR A 204 7.48 -7.44 -27.88
CA THR A 204 8.28 -8.42 -28.65
C THR A 204 9.78 -8.30 -28.39
N GLN A 205 10.30 -7.08 -28.23
CA GLN A 205 11.72 -6.81 -27.90
C GLN A 205 12.08 -7.04 -26.42
N TYR A 206 11.11 -7.36 -25.56
CA TYR A 206 11.27 -7.58 -24.12
C TYR A 206 10.81 -9.00 -23.73
N PRO A 207 11.58 -10.04 -24.07
CA PRO A 207 11.16 -11.43 -23.91
C PRO A 207 10.89 -11.84 -22.46
N ALA A 208 11.60 -11.27 -21.48
CA ALA A 208 11.36 -11.58 -20.07
C ALA A 208 10.05 -10.96 -19.58
N ILE A 209 9.70 -9.75 -20.07
CA ILE A 209 8.39 -9.14 -19.81
C ILE A 209 7.27 -10.01 -20.40
N ASN A 210 7.41 -10.44 -21.66
CA ASN A 210 6.43 -11.33 -22.30
C ASN A 210 6.26 -12.64 -21.53
N SER A 211 7.36 -13.34 -21.24
CA SER A 211 7.32 -14.59 -20.47
C SER A 211 6.69 -14.40 -19.10
N TYR A 212 6.95 -13.27 -18.45
CA TYR A 212 6.38 -12.95 -17.15
C TYR A 212 4.88 -12.64 -17.25
N LEU A 213 4.42 -11.91 -18.28
CA LEU A 213 2.98 -11.75 -18.57
C LEU A 213 2.31 -13.10 -18.85
N ASP A 214 2.91 -13.96 -19.66
CA ASP A 214 2.34 -15.28 -19.99
C ASP A 214 2.15 -16.13 -18.73
N LYS A 215 3.17 -16.20 -17.86
CA LYS A 215 3.09 -16.88 -16.56
C LYS A 215 1.94 -16.39 -15.68
N MET A 216 1.64 -15.09 -15.72
CA MET A 216 0.64 -14.48 -14.85
C MET A 216 -0.77 -14.50 -15.45
N THR A 217 -0.88 -14.38 -16.78
CA THR A 217 -2.16 -14.28 -17.48
C THR A 217 -2.87 -15.63 -17.64
N VAL A 218 -2.16 -16.74 -17.53
CA VAL A 218 -2.75 -18.10 -17.53
C VAL A 218 -3.48 -18.45 -16.23
N ARG A 219 -3.33 -17.64 -15.18
CA ARG A 219 -3.95 -17.88 -13.87
C ARG A 219 -5.46 -17.64 -13.93
N GLU A 220 -6.25 -18.51 -13.30
CA GLU A 220 -7.72 -18.43 -13.36
C GLU A 220 -8.25 -17.12 -12.76
N ALA A 221 -7.70 -16.68 -11.62
CA ALA A 221 -8.07 -15.40 -11.00
C ALA A 221 -7.79 -14.21 -11.94
N PHE A 222 -6.71 -14.26 -12.72
CA PHE A 222 -6.43 -13.23 -13.73
C PHE A 222 -7.49 -13.25 -14.84
N LYS A 223 -7.73 -14.43 -15.44
CA LYS A 223 -8.72 -14.59 -16.52
C LYS A 223 -10.11 -14.15 -16.10
N ASN A 224 -10.47 -14.38 -14.84
CA ASN A 224 -11.78 -14.02 -14.29
C ASN A 224 -11.96 -12.53 -14.00
N THR A 225 -10.88 -11.75 -14.00
CA THR A 225 -10.89 -10.34 -13.58
C THR A 225 -10.26 -9.44 -14.65
N VAL A 226 -8.95 -9.24 -14.60
CA VAL A 226 -8.18 -8.38 -15.51
C VAL A 226 -8.32 -8.85 -16.96
N GLY A 227 -8.32 -10.16 -17.19
CA GLY A 227 -8.43 -10.78 -18.52
C GLY A 227 -9.82 -10.71 -19.17
N LYS A 228 -10.87 -10.31 -18.44
CA LYS A 228 -12.22 -10.11 -19.01
C LYS A 228 -12.41 -8.76 -19.71
N ARG A 229 -11.39 -7.90 -19.68
CA ARG A 229 -11.51 -6.50 -20.09
C ARG A 229 -11.41 -6.30 -21.60
#